data_AF-A0A351BG75-F1
#
_entry.id   AF-A0A351BG75-F1
#
_cell.length_a   1.000
_cell.length_b   1.000
_cell.length_c   1.000
_cell.angle_alpha   90.00
_cell.angle_beta   90.00
_cell.angle_gamma   90.00
#
_symmetry.space_group_name_H-M   'P 1'
#
loop_
_entity.id
_entity.type
_entity.pdbx_description
1 polymer ?
#
loop_
_entity_poly.entity_id
_entity_poly.type
_entity_poly.pdbx_seq_one_letter_code
_entity_poly.pdbx_strand_id
1 'polypeptide(L)'
;MTEGFDRIVAAVAGMEEAARSFSDECRIVFLRNITIEGIDTLLTRNLYAERIRPIVQFGGYGTMVQDVLAADGAAGSDADLIVLALSVDELDASYGSPGWTSHAASAQLEGLFELLASRTRATIAVHSFIGPLWSEQGLIVAAEDRDLTSQTAALNRLVVEAVRRHSPRFVLMDWERYLRRLGAESALDPRGHYLWRAPFKRAFLEVWAQQLARVVCALRGRAKKVLVLDCDNTLWGGVIGEDGLDGIQLDRHQYPGRAFFDFQTTIRQLAARGVLIALCSKNNEAEALDVIDHHPACQLRRADLAAWRINWNDKASNLSALAAELNLGLDSFVFVDDSALECELIRQLLPQVTVMQVPRKLHELPPLLLRDGLFDTLSVTGEDSRRTRLYQDQRQREQLRSAVHSIEDYLRSLETVARIHRADNGEVPRIAQLTQKTNQFNLTTRRYSEQDIRAFIADEDVEVFSLTARDRFDSLGLVGVLVVFIEGTEARVDSFLLSCRALGRRLELAMIARCLAKLREQRGIEISRAEYLPTARNAQVADFWPSVGFSVTGTADGGTRYMRLIDGHAGGTPTFVTIEDD
;
A
#
# COMPACT_ATOMS: atom_id res chain seq x y z
N MET A 1 -5.09 -13.26 27.17
CA MET A 1 -5.75 -14.54 27.49
C MET A 1 -5.80 -15.34 26.21
N THR A 2 -5.09 -16.46 26.17
CA THR A 2 -5.02 -17.35 25.00
C THR A 2 -6.37 -18.04 24.82
N GLU A 3 -7.11 -17.64 23.79
CA GLU A 3 -8.31 -18.34 23.34
C GLU A 3 -7.90 -19.76 22.90
N GLY A 4 -8.64 -20.79 23.32
CA GLY A 4 -8.33 -22.18 22.94
C GLY A 4 -8.48 -22.39 21.43
N PHE A 5 -7.62 -23.21 20.81
CA PHE A 5 -7.63 -23.44 19.36
C PHE A 5 -9.00 -23.94 18.86
N ASP A 6 -9.67 -24.80 19.63
CA ASP A 6 -11.02 -25.30 19.30
C ASP A 6 -12.06 -24.18 19.19
N ARG A 7 -11.93 -23.12 20.00
CA ARG A 7 -12.82 -21.94 19.90
C ARG A 7 -12.55 -21.16 18.63
N ILE A 8 -11.29 -21.07 18.20
CA ILE A 8 -10.92 -20.42 16.93
C ILE A 8 -11.50 -21.22 15.76
N VAL A 9 -11.34 -22.54 15.76
CA VAL A 9 -11.91 -23.42 14.74
C VAL A 9 -13.44 -23.25 14.68
N ALA A 10 -14.11 -23.28 15.84
CA ALA A 10 -15.55 -23.08 15.91
C ALA A 10 -16.00 -21.69 15.43
N ALA A 11 -15.25 -20.64 15.76
CA ALA A 11 -15.53 -19.28 15.31
C ALA A 11 -15.37 -19.13 13.79
N VAL A 12 -14.32 -19.73 13.21
CA VAL A 12 -14.10 -19.75 11.76
C VAL A 12 -15.24 -20.49 11.07
N ALA A 13 -15.58 -21.70 11.53
CA ALA A 13 -16.67 -22.50 10.98
C ALA A 13 -18.02 -21.77 11.04
N GLY A 14 -18.30 -21.07 12.15
CA GLY A 14 -19.52 -20.27 12.31
C GLY A 14 -19.62 -19.06 11.37
N MET A 15 -18.49 -18.58 10.83
CA MET A 15 -18.44 -17.44 9.91
C MET A 15 -18.38 -17.82 8.44
N GLU A 16 -18.15 -19.10 8.09
CA GLU A 16 -17.95 -19.54 6.70
C GLU A 16 -19.11 -19.17 5.77
N GLU A 17 -20.36 -19.36 6.21
CA GLU A 17 -21.53 -19.04 5.37
C GLU A 17 -21.65 -17.52 5.16
N ALA A 18 -21.43 -16.72 6.21
CA ALA A 18 -21.41 -15.26 6.10
C ALA A 18 -20.27 -14.78 5.19
N ALA A 19 -19.11 -15.44 5.24
CA ALA A 19 -17.94 -15.08 4.45
C ALA A 19 -18.14 -15.27 2.93
N ARG A 20 -19.10 -16.10 2.50
CA ARG A 20 -19.48 -16.21 1.08
C ARG A 20 -20.07 -14.92 0.51
N SER A 21 -20.59 -14.05 1.37
CA SER A 21 -21.12 -12.73 0.97
C SER A 21 -20.06 -11.62 0.95
N PHE A 22 -18.81 -11.91 1.33
CA PHE A 22 -17.75 -10.91 1.30
C PHE A 22 -17.40 -10.55 -0.14
N SER A 23 -17.18 -9.26 -0.40
CA SER A 23 -16.85 -8.77 -1.75
C SER A 23 -15.42 -9.08 -2.18
N ASP A 24 -14.52 -9.31 -1.22
CA ASP A 24 -13.11 -9.57 -1.47
C ASP A 24 -12.78 -11.03 -1.18
N GLU A 25 -12.17 -11.69 -2.16
CA GLU A 25 -11.59 -13.02 -2.03
C GLU A 25 -10.06 -12.94 -2.18
N CYS A 26 -9.28 -13.89 -1.66
CA CYS A 26 -7.84 -13.96 -1.86
C CYS A 26 -7.36 -15.40 -1.96
N ARG A 27 -6.73 -15.78 -3.08
CA ARG A 27 -6.12 -17.09 -3.29
C ARG A 27 -4.70 -17.11 -2.73
N ILE A 28 -4.48 -18.01 -1.76
CA ILE A 28 -3.22 -18.11 -1.01
C ILE A 28 -2.68 -19.53 -1.15
N VAL A 29 -1.48 -19.66 -1.70
CA VAL A 29 -0.83 -20.95 -1.97
C VAL A 29 0.41 -21.08 -1.11
N PHE A 30 0.52 -22.15 -0.34
CA PHE A 30 1.72 -22.48 0.44
C PHE A 30 2.61 -23.45 -0.31
N LEU A 31 3.83 -23.05 -0.62
CA LEU A 31 4.89 -23.93 -1.14
C LEU A 31 5.84 -24.29 0.00
N ARG A 32 5.96 -25.58 0.32
CA ARG A 32 6.54 -26.00 1.61
C ARG A 32 7.41 -27.24 1.53
N ASN A 33 8.43 -27.26 2.39
CA ASN A 33 9.15 -28.47 2.78
C ASN A 33 9.12 -28.68 4.30
N ILE A 34 8.11 -28.12 4.98
CA ILE A 34 7.78 -28.34 6.40
C ILE A 34 6.26 -28.39 6.61
N THR A 35 5.88 -28.97 7.74
CA THR A 35 4.51 -29.08 8.24
C THR A 35 4.14 -27.81 9.00
N ILE A 36 3.06 -27.14 8.60
CA ILE A 36 2.60 -25.83 9.11
C ILE A 36 1.08 -25.80 9.33
N GLU A 37 0.44 -26.97 9.32
CA GLU A 37 -1.00 -27.18 9.43
C GLU A 37 -1.58 -26.48 10.66
N GLY A 38 -2.77 -25.87 10.48
CA GLY A 38 -3.39 -24.99 11.47
C GLY A 38 -3.13 -23.50 11.21
N ILE A 39 -2.12 -23.15 10.40
CA ILE A 39 -1.91 -21.77 9.95
C ILE A 39 -3.07 -21.26 9.08
N ASP A 40 -3.69 -22.13 8.30
CA ASP A 40 -4.85 -21.84 7.46
C ASP A 40 -6.05 -21.37 8.28
N THR A 41 -6.36 -22.05 9.39
CA THR A 41 -7.43 -21.64 10.32
C THR A 41 -7.10 -20.29 10.95
N LEU A 42 -5.86 -20.11 11.41
CA LEU A 42 -5.43 -18.86 12.04
C LEU A 42 -5.45 -17.69 11.05
N LEU A 43 -4.98 -17.90 9.83
CA LEU A 43 -5.00 -16.91 8.76
C LEU A 43 -6.45 -16.56 8.38
N THR A 44 -7.31 -17.56 8.24
CA THR A 44 -8.73 -17.37 7.93
C THR A 44 -9.43 -16.52 8.97
N ARG A 45 -9.20 -16.79 10.27
CA ARG A 45 -9.72 -15.96 11.35
C ARG A 45 -9.32 -14.49 11.21
N ASN A 46 -8.05 -14.21 10.93
CA ASN A 46 -7.56 -12.84 10.77
C ASN A 46 -8.19 -12.16 9.54
N LEU A 47 -8.32 -12.88 8.42
CA LEU A 47 -8.88 -12.31 7.18
C LEU A 47 -10.41 -12.11 7.25
N TYR A 48 -11.13 -12.95 7.98
CA TYR A 48 -12.56 -12.75 8.24
C TYR A 48 -12.84 -11.49 9.05
N ALA A 49 -11.98 -11.14 10.01
CA ALA A 49 -12.09 -9.87 10.74
C ALA A 49 -11.97 -8.67 9.79
N GLU A 50 -11.21 -8.84 8.70
CA GLU A 50 -11.05 -7.86 7.63
C GLU A 50 -12.09 -8.03 6.50
N ARG A 51 -13.10 -8.90 6.64
CA ARG A 51 -14.08 -9.19 5.57
C ARG A 51 -13.44 -9.58 4.23
N ILE A 52 -12.38 -10.38 4.29
CA ILE A 52 -11.72 -10.98 3.13
C ILE A 52 -11.89 -12.49 3.25
N ARG A 53 -12.38 -13.14 2.20
CA ARG A 53 -12.51 -14.59 2.13
C ARG A 53 -11.22 -15.20 1.56
N PRO A 54 -10.45 -15.99 2.33
CA PRO A 54 -9.30 -16.69 1.76
C PRO A 54 -9.70 -18.00 1.09
N ILE A 55 -9.02 -18.33 0.00
CA ILE A 55 -8.94 -19.68 -0.57
C ILE A 55 -7.52 -20.15 -0.34
N VAL A 56 -7.32 -21.00 0.68
CA VAL A 56 -5.99 -21.51 1.04
C VAL A 56 -5.75 -22.86 0.38
N GLN A 57 -4.60 -23.01 -0.26
CA GLN A 57 -4.14 -24.25 -0.86
C GLN A 57 -2.71 -24.57 -0.42
N PHE A 58 -2.41 -25.85 -0.23
CA PHE A 58 -1.07 -26.33 0.10
C PHE A 58 -0.50 -27.11 -1.09
N GLY A 59 0.70 -26.74 -1.53
CA GLY A 59 1.50 -27.53 -2.45
C GLY A 59 1.98 -28.84 -1.82
N GLY A 60 2.58 -29.68 -2.65
CA GLY A 60 3.17 -30.92 -2.20
C GLY A 60 4.42 -30.69 -1.34
N TYR A 61 4.78 -31.70 -0.56
CA TYR A 61 5.92 -31.60 0.34
C TYR A 61 7.23 -31.75 -0.44
N GLY A 62 8.08 -30.71 -0.43
CA GLY A 62 9.37 -30.74 -1.11
C GLY A 62 9.28 -30.71 -2.65
N THR A 63 8.09 -30.44 -3.19
CA THR A 63 7.83 -30.42 -4.65
C THR A 63 7.67 -29.01 -5.20
N MET A 64 8.23 -27.99 -4.53
CA MET A 64 8.00 -26.58 -4.86
C MET A 64 8.28 -26.22 -6.32
N VAL A 65 9.36 -26.76 -6.91
CA VAL A 65 9.71 -26.51 -8.32
C VAL A 65 8.69 -27.16 -9.25
N GLN A 66 8.28 -28.39 -8.96
CA GLN A 66 7.26 -29.10 -9.75
C GLN A 66 5.90 -28.40 -9.66
N ASP A 67 5.52 -27.94 -8.47
CA ASP A 67 4.24 -27.26 -8.22
C ASP A 67 4.13 -25.92 -8.95
N VAL A 68 5.26 -25.23 -9.18
CA VAL A 68 5.34 -23.99 -9.98
C VAL A 68 5.37 -24.29 -11.49
N LEU A 69 5.96 -25.42 -11.91
CA LEU A 69 6.07 -25.79 -13.33
C LEU A 69 4.81 -26.45 -13.89
N ALA A 70 4.00 -27.12 -13.06
CA ALA A 70 2.79 -27.80 -13.50
C ALA A 70 1.71 -26.80 -13.95
N ALA A 71 1.15 -26.99 -15.14
CA ALA A 71 0.07 -26.16 -15.67
C ALA A 71 -1.19 -26.17 -14.78
N ASP A 72 -1.45 -27.30 -14.13
CA ASP A 72 -2.54 -27.52 -13.16
C ASP A 72 -2.02 -27.54 -11.69
N GLY A 73 -0.78 -27.10 -11.47
CA GLY A 73 -0.12 -27.12 -10.16
C GLY A 73 -0.77 -26.19 -9.15
N ALA A 74 -0.53 -26.45 -7.86
CA ALA A 74 -1.05 -25.62 -6.76
C ALA A 74 -0.65 -24.14 -6.89
N ALA A 75 0.49 -23.83 -7.53
CA ALA A 75 0.96 -22.47 -7.79
C ALA A 75 0.55 -21.92 -9.18
N GLY A 76 -0.51 -22.47 -9.79
CA GLY A 76 -1.04 -22.06 -11.09
C GLY A 76 -1.34 -20.56 -11.23
N SER A 77 -1.71 -20.11 -12.43
CA SER A 77 -1.74 -18.70 -12.87
C SER A 77 -2.55 -17.72 -12.02
N ASP A 78 -3.39 -18.20 -11.11
CA ASP A 78 -4.45 -17.42 -10.45
C ASP A 78 -4.20 -17.16 -8.95
N ALA A 79 -3.02 -17.49 -8.42
CA ALA A 79 -2.67 -17.17 -7.04
C ALA A 79 -2.46 -15.66 -6.84
N ASP A 80 -3.08 -15.09 -5.79
CA ASP A 80 -2.81 -13.70 -5.38
C ASP A 80 -1.53 -13.63 -4.54
N LEU A 81 -1.34 -14.60 -3.64
CA LEU A 81 -0.22 -14.71 -2.71
C LEU A 81 0.34 -16.14 -2.70
N ILE A 82 1.63 -16.28 -2.97
CA ILE A 82 2.38 -17.51 -2.74
C ILE A 82 3.24 -17.33 -1.49
N VAL A 83 3.13 -18.25 -0.55
CA VAL A 83 3.86 -18.23 0.72
C VAL A 83 4.86 -19.37 0.72
N LEU A 84 6.14 -19.06 0.89
CA LEU A 84 7.16 -20.07 1.10
C LEU A 84 7.20 -20.47 2.58
N ALA A 85 7.32 -21.76 2.83
CA ALA A 85 7.45 -22.34 4.16
C ALA A 85 8.59 -23.35 4.12
N LEU A 86 9.82 -22.86 4.30
CA LEU A 86 11.03 -23.62 4.03
C LEU A 86 11.88 -23.79 5.29
N SER A 87 12.52 -24.95 5.40
CA SER A 87 13.58 -25.20 6.38
C SER A 87 14.85 -25.65 5.66
N VAL A 88 16.00 -25.18 6.15
CA VAL A 88 17.30 -25.38 5.48
C VAL A 88 17.73 -26.84 5.51
N ASP A 89 17.49 -27.53 6.62
CA ASP A 89 17.77 -28.96 6.78
C ASP A 89 16.99 -29.87 5.81
N GLU A 90 15.81 -29.42 5.38
CA GLU A 90 15.01 -30.10 4.35
C GLU A 90 15.39 -29.66 2.92
N LEU A 91 16.11 -28.55 2.74
CA LEU A 91 16.68 -28.13 1.44
C LEU A 91 18.07 -28.72 1.19
N ASP A 92 18.84 -28.92 2.26
CA ASP A 92 20.21 -29.38 2.24
C ASP A 92 20.44 -30.36 3.40
N ALA A 93 20.52 -31.64 3.05
CA ALA A 93 20.74 -32.72 4.01
C ALA A 93 22.09 -32.64 4.74
N SER A 94 23.03 -31.82 4.26
CA SER A 94 24.32 -31.58 4.92
C SER A 94 24.27 -30.46 5.96
N TYR A 95 23.14 -29.77 6.10
CA TYR A 95 22.95 -28.72 7.11
C TYR A 95 23.26 -29.23 8.52
N GLY A 96 23.98 -28.42 9.30
CA GLY A 96 24.44 -28.78 10.65
C GLY A 96 25.65 -29.71 10.70
N SER A 97 26.17 -30.17 9.55
CA SER A 97 27.43 -30.92 9.49
C SER A 97 28.64 -29.98 9.61
N PRO A 98 29.75 -30.42 10.23
CA PRO A 98 30.96 -29.60 10.31
C PRO A 98 31.44 -29.12 8.94
N GLY A 99 31.62 -27.80 8.80
CA GLY A 99 32.07 -27.18 7.55
C GLY A 99 30.98 -27.02 6.48
N TRP A 100 29.71 -27.18 6.84
CA TRP A 100 28.58 -26.85 5.97
C TRP A 100 28.68 -25.41 5.45
N THR A 101 28.28 -25.19 4.20
CA THR A 101 28.21 -23.84 3.60
C THR A 101 26.85 -23.62 2.97
N SER A 102 26.37 -22.38 3.05
CA SER A 102 25.06 -21.98 2.52
C SER A 102 25.00 -21.97 0.98
N HIS A 103 26.10 -22.24 0.26
CA HIS A 103 26.16 -22.12 -1.20
C HIS A 103 25.14 -22.99 -1.94
N ALA A 104 25.00 -24.25 -1.56
CA ALA A 104 24.07 -25.17 -2.23
C ALA A 104 22.61 -24.76 -2.00
N ALA A 105 22.24 -24.48 -0.74
CA ALA A 105 20.92 -23.96 -0.39
C ALA A 105 20.64 -22.61 -1.07
N SER A 106 21.63 -21.72 -1.13
CA SER A 106 21.54 -20.41 -1.80
C SER A 106 21.20 -20.56 -3.27
N ALA A 107 21.92 -21.42 -4.00
CA ALA A 107 21.68 -21.65 -5.42
C ALA A 107 20.29 -22.25 -5.68
N GLN A 108 19.81 -23.17 -4.83
CA GLN A 108 18.45 -23.71 -4.93
C GLN A 108 17.39 -22.63 -4.72
N LEU A 109 17.55 -21.77 -3.71
CA LEU A 109 16.62 -20.67 -3.43
C LEU A 109 16.60 -19.64 -4.54
N GLU A 110 17.75 -19.24 -5.07
CA GLU A 110 17.84 -18.32 -6.21
C GLU A 110 17.10 -18.88 -7.42
N GLY A 111 17.33 -20.16 -7.76
CA GLY A 111 16.62 -20.84 -8.83
C GLY A 111 15.10 -20.83 -8.62
N LEU A 112 14.63 -21.09 -7.40
CA LEU A 112 13.21 -21.03 -7.05
C LEU A 112 12.65 -19.60 -7.15
N PHE A 113 13.38 -18.59 -6.68
CA PHE A 113 12.95 -17.19 -6.74
C PHE A 113 12.83 -16.70 -8.19
N GLU A 114 13.80 -17.00 -9.05
CA GLU A 114 13.74 -16.65 -10.47
C GLU A 114 12.64 -17.41 -11.22
N LEU A 115 12.40 -18.68 -10.85
CA LEU A 115 11.29 -19.45 -11.39
C LEU A 115 9.93 -18.84 -11.01
N LEU A 116 9.73 -18.51 -9.73
CA LEU A 116 8.52 -17.82 -9.28
C LEU A 116 8.37 -16.49 -10.00
N ALA A 117 9.43 -15.67 -10.04
CA ALA A 117 9.47 -14.37 -10.70
C ALA A 117 9.05 -14.47 -12.19
N SER A 118 9.49 -15.50 -12.91
CA SER A 118 9.21 -15.66 -14.34
C SER A 118 7.87 -16.34 -14.66
N ARG A 119 7.36 -17.21 -13.78
CA ARG A 119 6.18 -18.06 -14.08
C ARG A 119 4.88 -17.60 -13.44
N THR A 120 4.94 -16.80 -12.39
CA THR A 120 3.74 -16.37 -11.66
C THR A 120 3.60 -14.85 -11.66
N ARG A 121 2.36 -14.36 -11.48
CA ARG A 121 2.07 -12.94 -11.24
C ARG A 121 1.79 -12.65 -9.75
N ALA A 122 1.71 -13.69 -8.93
CA ALA A 122 1.42 -13.62 -7.51
C ALA A 122 2.48 -12.80 -6.75
N THR A 123 2.04 -12.17 -5.66
CA THR A 123 2.96 -11.68 -4.63
C THR A 123 3.58 -12.85 -3.89
N ILE A 124 4.87 -12.78 -3.60
CA ILE A 124 5.63 -13.88 -2.99
C ILE A 124 6.04 -13.47 -1.57
N ALA A 125 5.49 -14.14 -0.56
CA ALA A 125 5.96 -14.04 0.81
C ALA A 125 7.11 -15.04 1.03
N VAL A 126 8.32 -14.50 1.16
CA VAL A 126 9.54 -15.24 1.48
C VAL A 126 9.95 -14.94 2.91
N HIS A 127 10.55 -15.88 3.63
CA HIS A 127 10.92 -15.69 5.03
C HIS A 127 12.44 -15.73 5.24
N SER A 128 12.90 -15.10 6.32
CA SER A 128 14.23 -15.38 6.84
C SER A 128 14.29 -16.79 7.44
N PHE A 129 15.45 -17.41 7.43
CA PHE A 129 15.73 -18.64 8.14
C PHE A 129 16.14 -18.35 9.58
N ILE A 130 15.71 -19.22 10.49
CA ILE A 130 16.07 -19.13 11.91
C ILE A 130 17.45 -19.76 12.07
N GLY A 131 18.42 -18.97 12.53
CA GLY A 131 19.75 -19.47 12.88
C GLY A 131 19.73 -20.47 14.05
N PRO A 132 20.83 -21.21 14.25
CA PRO A 132 20.93 -22.16 15.35
C PRO A 132 20.80 -21.44 16.69
N LEU A 133 20.05 -22.03 17.62
CA LEU A 133 19.90 -21.49 18.98
C LEU A 133 21.15 -21.67 19.84
N TRP A 134 22.01 -22.60 19.46
CA TRP A 134 23.23 -22.96 20.18
C TRP A 134 24.42 -22.84 19.22
N SER A 135 25.51 -22.25 19.72
CA SER A 135 26.76 -22.14 18.96
C SER A 135 27.53 -23.46 19.00
N GLU A 136 27.86 -24.01 17.83
CA GLU A 136 28.77 -25.15 17.69
C GLU A 136 30.22 -24.83 18.09
N GLN A 137 30.56 -23.54 18.18
CA GLN A 137 31.87 -23.04 18.59
C GLN A 137 31.90 -22.56 20.05
N GLY A 138 30.78 -22.67 20.77
CA GLY A 138 30.64 -22.13 22.12
C GLY A 138 30.87 -20.61 22.14
N LEU A 139 31.84 -20.15 22.94
CA LEU A 139 32.22 -18.74 23.06
C LEU A 139 33.26 -18.29 22.02
N ILE A 140 33.82 -19.22 21.24
CA ILE A 140 34.83 -18.91 20.24
C ILE A 140 34.12 -18.32 19.02
N VAL A 141 34.65 -17.20 18.53
CA VAL A 141 34.27 -16.63 17.23
C VAL A 141 35.37 -17.02 16.25
N ALA A 142 35.06 -17.89 15.30
CA ALA A 142 36.01 -18.25 14.25
C ALA A 142 36.45 -17.00 13.47
N ALA A 143 37.72 -17.00 13.04
CA ALA A 143 38.26 -15.93 12.18
C ALA A 143 37.70 -15.97 10.74
N GLU A 144 37.11 -17.10 10.35
CA GLU A 144 36.47 -17.29 9.07
C GLU A 144 34.98 -17.56 9.28
N ASP A 145 34.13 -17.02 8.41
CA ASP A 145 32.66 -17.12 8.43
C ASP A 145 32.16 -18.55 8.09
N ARG A 146 32.78 -19.61 8.61
CA ARG A 146 32.46 -21.01 8.31
C ARG A 146 31.46 -21.64 9.27
N ASP A 147 31.08 -20.95 10.35
CA ASP A 147 30.13 -21.46 11.32
C ASP A 147 28.68 -21.37 10.82
N LEU A 148 27.82 -22.21 11.38
CA LEU A 148 26.43 -22.31 10.99
C LEU A 148 25.64 -20.99 11.17
N THR A 149 26.01 -20.16 12.15
CA THR A 149 25.37 -18.84 12.38
C THR A 149 25.73 -17.89 11.25
N SER A 150 27.02 -17.79 10.92
CA SER A 150 27.50 -16.94 9.81
C SER A 150 26.94 -17.38 8.47
N GLN A 151 26.84 -18.69 8.23
CA GLN A 151 26.27 -19.25 7.00
C GLN A 151 24.76 -19.03 6.91
N THR A 152 24.02 -19.15 8.02
CA THR A 152 22.58 -18.80 8.04
C THR A 152 22.37 -17.31 7.83
N ALA A 153 23.24 -16.46 8.40
CA ALA A 153 23.20 -15.02 8.15
C ALA A 153 23.49 -14.68 6.68
N ALA A 154 24.39 -15.40 6.01
CA ALA A 154 24.63 -15.27 4.59
C ALA A 154 23.39 -15.62 3.75
N LEU A 155 22.72 -16.73 4.09
CA LEU A 155 21.46 -17.12 3.46
C LEU A 155 20.36 -16.06 3.65
N ASN A 156 20.23 -15.50 4.86
CA ASN A 156 19.28 -14.43 5.15
C ASN A 156 19.58 -13.14 4.38
N ARG A 157 20.86 -12.80 4.18
CA ARG A 157 21.26 -11.68 3.31
C ARG A 157 20.82 -11.90 1.87
N LEU A 158 20.96 -13.11 1.35
CA LEU A 158 20.49 -13.47 0.00
C LEU A 158 18.98 -13.31 -0.13
N VAL A 159 18.19 -13.78 0.86
CA VAL A 159 16.73 -13.59 0.86
C VAL A 159 16.37 -12.11 0.81
N VAL A 160 17.01 -11.28 1.64
CA VAL A 160 16.77 -9.82 1.67
C VAL A 160 17.11 -9.18 0.33
N GLU A 161 18.22 -9.59 -0.30
CA GLU A 161 18.62 -9.06 -1.60
C GLU A 161 17.66 -9.48 -2.71
N ALA A 162 17.17 -10.73 -2.70
CA ALA A 162 16.15 -11.18 -3.63
C ALA A 162 14.83 -10.39 -3.47
N VAL A 163 14.40 -10.13 -2.23
CA VAL A 163 13.22 -9.29 -1.94
C VAL A 163 13.38 -7.88 -2.52
N ARG A 164 14.57 -7.28 -2.39
CA ARG A 164 14.86 -5.94 -2.96
C ARG A 164 14.83 -5.97 -4.48
N ARG A 165 15.51 -6.95 -5.08
CA ARG A 165 15.60 -7.11 -6.54
C ARG A 165 14.24 -7.29 -7.19
N HIS A 166 13.36 -8.07 -6.56
CA HIS A 166 12.03 -8.40 -7.06
C HIS A 166 10.91 -7.57 -6.40
N SER A 167 11.25 -6.44 -5.77
CA SER A 167 10.28 -5.51 -5.19
C SER A 167 9.41 -4.86 -6.28
N PRO A 168 8.09 -4.64 -6.05
CA PRO A 168 7.33 -4.86 -4.82
C PRO A 168 6.74 -6.27 -4.68
N ARG A 169 7.07 -7.19 -5.60
CA ARG A 169 6.39 -8.48 -5.71
C ARG A 169 6.82 -9.49 -4.65
N PHE A 170 8.06 -9.39 -4.17
CA PHE A 170 8.56 -10.21 -3.07
C PHE A 170 8.47 -9.44 -1.75
N VAL A 171 8.02 -10.10 -0.70
CA VAL A 171 7.81 -9.52 0.64
C VAL A 171 8.48 -10.40 1.68
N LEU A 172 9.26 -9.78 2.58
CA LEU A 172 9.97 -10.48 3.64
C LEU A 172 9.09 -10.73 4.88
N MET A 173 8.95 -11.99 5.25
CA MET A 173 8.44 -12.47 6.54
C MET A 173 9.62 -12.73 7.47
N ASP A 174 9.94 -11.77 8.34
CA ASP A 174 11.11 -11.85 9.23
C ASP A 174 10.87 -12.80 10.42
N TRP A 175 11.05 -14.11 10.17
CA TRP A 175 10.92 -15.15 11.19
C TRP A 175 11.88 -14.96 12.36
N GLU A 176 13.06 -14.37 12.14
CA GLU A 176 13.97 -14.06 13.25
C GLU A 176 13.36 -12.99 14.16
N ARG A 177 12.69 -11.97 13.62
CA ARG A 177 11.95 -10.99 14.42
C ARG A 177 10.77 -11.61 15.17
N TYR A 178 10.07 -12.58 14.57
CA TYR A 178 8.99 -13.29 15.25
C TYR A 178 9.54 -14.09 16.43
N LEU A 179 10.65 -14.79 16.22
CA LEU A 179 11.37 -15.54 17.25
C LEU A 179 11.86 -14.63 18.38
N ARG A 180 12.48 -13.47 18.07
CA ARG A 180 12.94 -12.50 19.09
C ARG A 180 11.80 -11.97 19.95
N ARG A 181 10.60 -11.82 19.39
CA ARG A 181 9.42 -11.35 20.13
C ARG A 181 8.81 -12.42 21.03
N LEU A 182 8.78 -13.67 20.58
CA LEU A 182 8.16 -14.78 21.31
C LEU A 182 9.12 -15.49 22.28
N GLY A 183 10.41 -15.47 21.96
CA GLY A 183 11.39 -16.38 22.54
C GLY A 183 11.32 -17.79 21.94
N ALA A 184 12.45 -18.49 21.92
CA ALA A 184 12.57 -19.82 21.32
C ALA A 184 11.61 -20.85 21.93
N GLU A 185 11.46 -20.84 23.25
CA GLU A 185 10.60 -21.81 23.95
C GLU A 185 9.12 -21.68 23.56
N SER A 186 8.63 -20.47 23.32
CA SER A 186 7.24 -20.24 22.91
C SER A 186 7.04 -20.44 21.42
N ALA A 187 8.10 -20.27 20.61
CA ALA A 187 8.02 -20.30 19.17
C ALA A 187 8.25 -21.70 18.55
N LEU A 188 9.26 -22.43 19.02
CA LEU A 188 9.73 -23.65 18.37
C LEU A 188 9.20 -24.91 19.06
N ASP A 189 8.93 -25.94 18.27
CA ASP A 189 8.55 -27.29 18.71
C ASP A 189 9.60 -28.32 18.27
N PRO A 190 10.64 -28.58 19.07
CA PRO A 190 11.64 -29.60 18.75
C PRO A 190 11.02 -31.00 18.58
N ARG A 191 9.99 -31.34 19.37
CA ARG A 191 9.33 -32.64 19.27
C ARG A 191 8.56 -32.75 17.96
N GLY A 192 7.80 -31.71 17.62
CA GLY A 192 7.07 -31.62 16.34
C GLY A 192 8.00 -31.65 15.13
N HIS A 193 9.14 -30.97 15.23
CA HIS A 193 10.19 -30.99 14.22
C HIS A 193 10.66 -32.42 13.91
N TYR A 194 11.10 -33.18 14.92
CA TYR A 194 11.62 -34.53 14.69
C TYR A 194 10.57 -35.56 14.26
N LEU A 195 9.34 -35.46 14.77
CA LEU A 195 8.31 -36.46 14.50
C LEU A 195 7.56 -36.20 13.19
N TRP A 196 7.27 -34.94 12.89
CA TRP A 196 6.31 -34.54 11.86
C TRP A 196 6.83 -33.46 10.93
N ARG A 197 8.10 -33.07 11.08
CA ARG A 197 8.69 -31.93 10.36
C ARG A 197 7.90 -30.64 10.58
N ALA A 198 7.33 -30.49 11.79
CA ALA A 198 6.51 -29.37 12.21
C ALA A 198 7.26 -28.54 13.27
N PRO A 199 8.14 -27.60 12.86
CA PRO A 199 9.07 -26.95 13.78
C PRO A 199 8.47 -25.87 14.65
N PHE A 200 7.19 -25.51 14.46
CA PHE A 200 6.59 -24.34 15.08
C PHE A 200 5.46 -24.69 16.03
N LYS A 201 5.47 -24.03 17.19
CA LYS A 201 4.32 -23.97 18.09
C LYS A 201 3.28 -23.01 17.56
N ARG A 202 2.05 -23.17 18.05
CA ARG A 202 0.90 -22.31 17.71
C ARG A 202 1.18 -20.82 17.88
N ALA A 203 1.93 -20.40 18.90
CA ALA A 203 2.23 -18.98 19.12
C ALA A 203 3.03 -18.37 17.96
N PHE A 204 3.93 -19.14 17.33
CA PHE A 204 4.64 -18.69 16.13
C PHE A 204 3.71 -18.62 14.92
N LEU A 205 2.89 -19.66 14.71
CA LEU A 205 1.91 -19.68 13.62
C LEU A 205 0.89 -18.53 13.73
N GLU A 206 0.48 -18.14 14.94
CA GLU A 206 -0.39 -16.99 15.18
C GLU A 206 0.24 -15.67 14.74
N VAL A 207 1.50 -15.43 15.12
CA VAL A 207 2.23 -14.24 14.69
C VAL A 207 2.41 -14.25 13.18
N TRP A 208 2.80 -15.39 12.60
CA TRP A 208 3.01 -15.48 11.16
C TRP A 208 1.71 -15.29 10.37
N ALA A 209 0.60 -15.89 10.80
CA ALA A 209 -0.72 -15.69 10.21
C ALA A 209 -1.16 -14.21 10.27
N GLN A 210 -0.90 -13.51 11.36
CA GLN A 210 -1.16 -12.06 11.46
C GLN A 210 -0.33 -11.25 10.45
N GLN A 211 0.92 -11.63 10.20
CA GLN A 211 1.76 -10.94 9.22
C GLN A 211 1.31 -11.24 7.78
N LEU A 212 0.93 -12.48 7.49
CA LEU A 212 0.35 -12.84 6.19
C LEU A 212 -0.96 -12.08 5.93
N ALA A 213 -1.83 -11.95 6.95
CA ALA A 213 -3.05 -11.16 6.82
C ALA A 213 -2.77 -9.69 6.45
N ARG A 214 -1.68 -9.10 6.96
CA ARG A 214 -1.26 -7.73 6.57
C ARG A 214 -0.86 -7.64 5.11
N VAL A 215 -0.12 -8.63 4.60
CA VAL A 215 0.24 -8.70 3.18
C VAL A 215 -1.03 -8.75 2.32
N VAL A 216 -1.99 -9.59 2.69
CA VAL A 216 -3.28 -9.70 1.98
C VAL A 216 -4.07 -8.40 2.05
N CYS A 217 -4.12 -7.73 3.22
CA CYS A 217 -4.78 -6.43 3.35
C CYS A 217 -4.11 -5.37 2.46
N ALA A 218 -2.77 -5.37 2.38
CA ALA A 218 -2.03 -4.47 1.51
C ALA A 218 -2.31 -4.77 0.03
N LEU A 219 -2.39 -6.05 -0.37
CA LEU A 219 -2.79 -6.48 -1.72
C LEU A 219 -4.19 -6.00 -2.11
N ARG A 220 -5.13 -6.03 -1.16
CA ARG A 220 -6.50 -5.55 -1.34
C ARG A 220 -6.65 -4.03 -1.14
N GLY A 221 -5.54 -3.29 -1.04
CA GLY A 221 -5.54 -1.84 -0.97
C GLY A 221 -6.13 -1.27 0.32
N ARG A 222 -6.13 -2.05 1.41
CA ARG A 222 -6.71 -1.67 2.71
C ARG A 222 -5.74 -0.96 3.66
N ALA A 223 -4.53 -0.68 3.18
CA ALA A 223 -3.55 0.12 3.92
C ALA A 223 -4.09 1.53 4.21
N LYS A 224 -3.93 1.96 5.46
CA LYS A 224 -4.25 3.31 5.91
C LYS A 224 -3.23 4.30 5.35
N LYS A 225 -3.67 5.54 5.15
CA LYS A 225 -2.90 6.58 4.44
C LYS A 225 -2.67 7.82 5.29
N VAL A 226 -3.55 8.07 6.27
CA VAL A 226 -3.53 9.28 7.09
C VAL A 226 -3.48 8.88 8.56
N LEU A 227 -2.52 9.44 9.28
CA LEU A 227 -2.44 9.40 10.73
C LEU A 227 -2.88 10.77 11.25
N VAL A 228 -4.01 10.80 11.95
CA VAL A 228 -4.53 11.99 12.61
C VAL A 228 -4.29 11.88 14.10
N LEU A 229 -3.67 12.90 14.68
CA LEU A 229 -3.23 12.91 16.08
C LEU A 229 -3.91 14.02 16.85
N ASP A 230 -4.32 13.74 18.08
CA ASP A 230 -4.49 14.77 19.09
C ASP A 230 -3.13 15.35 19.52
N CYS A 231 -3.15 16.50 20.21
CA CYS A 231 -1.95 17.19 20.68
C CYS A 231 -1.66 16.85 22.16
N ASP A 232 -2.43 17.43 23.07
CA ASP A 232 -2.24 17.24 24.51
C ASP A 232 -2.41 15.76 24.91
N ASN A 233 -1.57 15.31 25.85
CA ASN A 233 -1.46 13.91 26.31
C ASN A 233 -1.27 12.84 25.22
N THR A 234 -1.02 13.25 23.96
CA THR A 234 -0.85 12.37 22.80
C THR A 234 0.50 12.58 22.13
N LEU A 235 0.82 13.83 21.75
CA LEU A 235 2.14 14.22 21.20
C LEU A 235 3.14 14.62 22.28
N TRP A 236 2.65 15.06 23.42
CA TRP A 236 3.38 15.40 24.65
C TRP A 236 2.47 15.12 25.84
N GLY A 237 3.03 15.03 27.05
CA GLY A 237 2.22 14.95 28.28
C GLY A 237 1.88 16.33 28.82
N GLY A 238 0.72 16.49 29.46
CA GLY A 238 0.24 17.78 29.96
C GLY A 238 -0.63 18.52 28.95
N VAL A 239 -1.15 19.67 29.38
CA VAL A 239 -2.10 20.52 28.63
C VAL A 239 -1.44 21.86 28.35
N ILE A 240 -1.16 22.16 27.08
CA ILE A 240 -0.36 23.35 26.72
C ILE A 240 -0.96 24.67 27.23
N GLY A 241 -2.29 24.79 27.23
CA GLY A 241 -2.98 25.99 27.71
C GLY A 241 -2.92 26.20 29.22
N GLU A 242 -2.58 25.16 29.99
CA GLU A 242 -2.48 25.20 31.46
C GLU A 242 -1.01 25.20 31.93
N ASP A 243 -0.21 24.30 31.37
CA ASP A 243 1.17 24.05 31.78
C ASP A 243 2.19 24.99 31.09
N GLY A 244 1.83 25.53 29.92
CA GLY A 244 2.73 26.32 29.08
C GLY A 244 3.86 25.51 28.44
N LEU A 245 4.65 26.16 27.59
CA LEU A 245 5.67 25.51 26.76
C LEU A 245 6.76 24.79 27.59
N ASP A 246 7.14 25.35 28.74
CA ASP A 246 8.16 24.77 29.63
C ASP A 246 7.61 23.69 30.58
N GLY A 247 6.27 23.61 30.73
CA GLY A 247 5.60 22.70 31.65
C GLY A 247 5.16 21.37 31.04
N ILE A 248 5.00 21.32 29.70
CA ILE A 248 4.64 20.08 29.01
C ILE A 248 5.76 19.03 29.08
N GLN A 249 5.36 17.77 29.15
CA GLN A 249 6.25 16.62 29.25
C GLN A 249 6.63 16.11 27.87
N LEU A 250 7.70 16.69 27.32
CA LEU A 250 8.31 16.25 26.08
C LEU A 250 9.83 16.36 26.21
N ASP A 251 10.53 15.22 26.32
CA ASP A 251 11.96 15.23 26.62
C ASP A 251 12.68 14.08 25.92
N ARG A 252 13.94 14.30 25.53
CA ARG A 252 14.74 13.29 24.82
C ARG A 252 15.30 12.21 25.73
N HIS A 253 15.34 12.40 27.05
CA HIS A 253 16.10 11.57 27.98
C HIS A 253 15.30 11.13 29.21
N GLN A 254 14.29 11.89 29.63
CA GLN A 254 13.58 11.69 30.89
C GLN A 254 12.15 11.17 30.70
N TYR A 255 11.78 10.18 31.51
CA TYR A 255 10.39 9.69 31.58
C TYR A 255 9.53 10.67 32.42
N PRO A 256 8.29 10.98 32.01
CA PRO A 256 7.52 10.38 30.92
C PRO A 256 7.76 10.97 29.52
N GLY A 257 8.36 12.16 29.41
CA GLY A 257 8.57 12.87 28.13
C GLY A 257 9.26 12.06 27.04
N ARG A 258 10.16 11.14 27.43
CA ARG A 258 10.85 10.22 26.54
C ARG A 258 9.91 9.33 25.73
N ALA A 259 8.80 8.88 26.32
CA ALA A 259 7.85 8.04 25.62
C ALA A 259 7.17 8.80 24.46
N PHE A 260 6.82 10.07 24.67
CA PHE A 260 6.27 10.94 23.64
C PHE A 260 7.32 11.28 22.57
N PHE A 261 8.57 11.52 22.97
CA PHE A 261 9.68 11.70 22.01
C PHE A 261 9.87 10.46 21.12
N ASP A 262 9.92 9.26 21.70
CA ASP A 262 10.05 8.02 20.93
C ASP A 262 8.81 7.77 20.04
N PHE A 263 7.61 8.14 20.50
CA PHE A 263 6.39 8.10 19.69
C PHE A 263 6.45 9.05 18.48
N GLN A 264 6.91 10.28 18.65
CA GLN A 264 7.16 11.20 17.54
C GLN A 264 8.21 10.66 16.55
N THR A 265 9.20 9.90 17.04
CA THR A 265 10.16 9.19 16.17
C THR A 265 9.44 8.18 15.28
N THR A 266 8.51 7.39 15.85
CA THR A 266 7.67 6.46 15.09
C THR A 266 6.79 7.18 14.06
N ILE A 267 6.19 8.31 14.44
CA ILE A 267 5.39 9.13 13.51
C ILE A 267 6.25 9.59 12.32
N ARG A 268 7.47 10.06 12.56
CA ARG A 268 8.40 10.47 11.49
C ARG A 268 8.84 9.31 10.60
N GLN A 269 9.03 8.12 11.15
CA GLN A 269 9.30 6.92 10.35
C GLN A 269 8.13 6.58 9.42
N LEU A 270 6.89 6.76 9.88
CA LEU A 270 5.70 6.60 9.04
C LEU A 270 5.60 7.70 7.98
N ALA A 271 5.87 8.96 8.35
CA ALA A 271 5.91 10.08 7.41
C ALA A 271 6.94 9.86 6.30
N ALA A 272 8.13 9.34 6.63
CA ALA A 272 9.17 9.00 5.67
C ALA A 272 8.75 7.87 4.69
N ARG A 273 7.78 7.03 5.07
CA ARG A 273 7.14 6.02 4.22
C ARG A 273 5.95 6.57 3.42
N GLY A 274 5.65 7.86 3.54
CA GLY A 274 4.57 8.56 2.83
C GLY A 274 3.19 8.51 3.48
N VAL A 275 3.13 8.18 4.78
CA VAL A 275 1.92 8.37 5.59
C VAL A 275 1.71 9.86 5.83
N LEU A 276 0.52 10.37 5.54
CA LEU A 276 0.19 11.77 5.78
C LEU A 276 -0.08 11.98 7.27
N ILE A 277 0.61 12.96 7.86
CA ILE A 277 0.41 13.32 9.26
C ILE A 277 -0.52 14.52 9.32
N ALA A 278 -1.58 14.42 10.13
CA ALA A 278 -2.50 15.52 10.38
C ALA A 278 -2.81 15.66 11.87
N LEU A 279 -3.26 16.84 12.28
CA LEU A 279 -3.67 17.10 13.66
C LEU A 279 -5.18 17.34 13.75
N CYS A 280 -5.84 16.77 14.75
CA CYS A 280 -7.23 17.04 15.08
C CYS A 280 -7.35 17.17 16.60
N SER A 281 -7.34 18.42 17.08
CA SER A 281 -7.14 18.70 18.50
C SER A 281 -7.96 19.87 19.00
N LYS A 282 -8.34 19.82 20.28
CA LYS A 282 -9.12 20.85 20.96
C LYS A 282 -8.19 21.77 21.76
N ASN A 283 -7.49 22.63 21.04
CA ASN A 283 -6.55 23.61 21.60
C ASN A 283 -6.71 24.98 20.95
N ASN A 284 -6.04 25.98 21.53
CA ASN A 284 -5.69 27.19 20.80
C ASN A 284 -4.65 26.84 19.72
N GLU A 285 -4.94 27.19 18.47
CA GLU A 285 -4.07 26.89 17.33
C GLU A 285 -2.66 27.46 17.48
N ALA A 286 -2.54 28.71 17.96
CA ALA A 286 -1.24 29.36 18.08
C ALA A 286 -0.34 28.66 19.11
N GLU A 287 -0.90 28.27 20.25
CA GLU A 287 -0.17 27.60 21.34
C GLU A 287 0.28 26.19 20.95
N ALA A 288 -0.61 25.39 20.37
CA ALA A 288 -0.25 24.04 19.92
C ALA A 288 0.82 24.06 18.81
N LEU A 289 0.73 25.03 17.89
CA LEU A 289 1.75 25.20 16.86
C LEU A 289 3.06 25.77 17.41
N ASP A 290 3.03 26.57 18.47
CA ASP A 290 4.23 27.07 19.16
C ASP A 290 5.08 25.91 19.71
N VAL A 291 4.45 24.89 20.29
CA VAL A 291 5.13 23.65 20.69
C VAL A 291 5.80 22.96 19.51
N ILE A 292 5.09 22.86 18.38
CA ILE A 292 5.59 22.18 17.17
C ILE A 292 6.78 22.91 16.57
N ASP A 293 6.77 24.24 16.59
CA ASP A 293 7.81 25.06 15.98
C ASP A 293 9.03 25.25 16.88
N HIS A 294 8.81 25.49 18.17
CA HIS A 294 9.84 26.03 19.07
C HIS A 294 10.27 25.07 20.17
N HIS A 295 9.48 24.05 20.54
CA HIS A 295 9.90 23.14 21.61
C HIS A 295 11.12 22.30 21.17
N PRO A 296 12.24 22.32 21.91
CA PRO A 296 13.51 21.73 21.47
C PRO A 296 13.46 20.21 21.31
N ALA A 297 12.65 19.52 22.11
CA ALA A 297 12.45 18.07 22.01
C ALA A 297 11.31 17.67 21.05
N CYS A 298 10.52 18.62 20.52
CA CYS A 298 9.54 18.29 19.49
C CYS A 298 10.27 17.96 18.20
N GLN A 299 9.93 16.83 17.58
CA GLN A 299 10.56 16.35 16.36
C GLN A 299 9.73 16.64 15.11
N LEU A 300 8.43 16.82 15.26
CA LEU A 300 7.53 17.21 14.18
C LEU A 300 7.66 18.71 13.95
N ARG A 301 7.64 19.13 12.69
CA ARG A 301 7.52 20.55 12.31
C ARG A 301 6.26 20.74 11.47
N ARG A 302 5.81 22.00 11.31
CA ARG A 302 4.69 22.31 10.40
C ARG A 302 4.89 21.75 8.99
N ALA A 303 6.14 21.71 8.52
CA ALA A 303 6.52 21.14 7.23
C ALA A 303 6.34 19.62 7.13
N ASP A 304 6.13 18.91 8.24
CA ASP A 304 5.82 17.49 8.26
C ASP A 304 4.30 17.21 8.25
N LEU A 305 3.47 18.25 8.45
CA LEU A 305 2.02 18.14 8.54
C LEU A 305 1.35 18.36 7.17
N ALA A 306 0.49 17.44 6.76
CA ALA A 306 -0.31 17.57 5.54
C ALA A 306 -1.50 18.52 5.73
N ALA A 307 -2.16 18.44 6.89
CA ALA A 307 -3.29 19.30 7.26
C ALA A 307 -3.48 19.31 8.79
N TRP A 308 -4.23 20.27 9.32
CA TRP A 308 -4.62 20.26 10.74
C TRP A 308 -5.96 20.95 10.99
N ARG A 309 -6.61 20.56 12.06
CA ARG A 309 -7.79 21.21 12.66
C ARG A 309 -7.52 21.34 14.16
N ILE A 310 -7.07 22.51 14.57
CA ILE A 310 -6.80 22.83 15.97
C ILE A 310 -7.78 23.94 16.36
N ASN A 311 -8.90 23.54 16.97
CA ASN A 311 -10.00 24.44 17.32
C ASN A 311 -10.95 23.73 18.30
N TRP A 312 -11.97 24.45 18.77
CA TRP A 312 -12.94 23.92 19.75
C TRP A 312 -14.15 23.20 19.14
N ASN A 313 -14.16 22.94 17.83
CA ASN A 313 -15.22 22.16 17.19
C ASN A 313 -15.12 20.68 17.57
N ASP A 314 -16.17 19.91 17.31
CA ASP A 314 -16.15 18.47 17.56
C ASP A 314 -15.17 17.76 16.61
N LYS A 315 -14.49 16.72 17.13
CA LYS A 315 -13.43 16.02 16.40
C LYS A 315 -13.96 15.22 15.21
N ALA A 316 -15.23 14.81 15.21
CA ALA A 316 -15.84 14.07 14.11
C ALA A 316 -16.06 14.97 12.87
N SER A 317 -16.59 16.18 13.07
CA SER A 317 -16.71 17.20 12.02
C SER A 317 -15.33 17.59 11.49
N ASN A 318 -14.35 17.79 12.37
CA ASN A 318 -12.98 18.11 11.98
C ASN A 318 -12.32 16.97 11.16
N LEU A 319 -12.49 15.71 11.54
CA LEU A 319 -12.00 14.55 10.77
C LEU A 319 -12.66 14.48 9.39
N SER A 320 -13.96 14.72 9.31
CA SER A 320 -14.69 14.76 8.03
C SER A 320 -14.20 15.89 7.13
N ALA A 321 -13.91 17.06 7.70
CA ALA A 321 -13.32 18.19 6.99
C ALA A 321 -11.89 17.89 6.50
N LEU A 322 -11.07 17.22 7.32
CA LEU A 322 -9.73 16.77 6.93
C LEU A 322 -9.79 15.75 5.79
N ALA A 323 -10.72 14.80 5.85
CA ALA A 323 -10.95 13.83 4.77
C ALA A 323 -11.34 14.51 3.44
N ALA A 324 -12.19 15.54 3.51
CA ALA A 324 -12.57 16.33 2.34
C ALA A 324 -11.39 17.14 1.77
N GLU A 325 -10.64 17.86 2.62
CA GLU A 325 -9.44 18.63 2.23
C GLU A 325 -8.38 17.74 1.59
N LEU A 326 -8.11 16.58 2.18
CA LEU A 326 -7.13 15.62 1.66
C LEU A 326 -7.68 14.79 0.50
N ASN A 327 -8.96 14.91 0.15
CA ASN A 327 -9.65 14.09 -0.85
C ASN A 327 -9.38 12.59 -0.66
N LEU A 328 -9.50 12.11 0.58
CA LEU A 328 -9.28 10.72 0.98
C LEU A 328 -10.47 10.21 1.79
N GLY A 329 -10.85 8.95 1.56
CA GLY A 329 -11.93 8.32 2.32
C GLY A 329 -11.55 8.10 3.78
N LEU A 330 -12.52 8.23 4.69
CA LEU A 330 -12.36 8.01 6.13
C LEU A 330 -11.88 6.59 6.48
N ASP A 331 -12.15 5.62 5.61
CA ASP A 331 -11.64 4.24 5.69
C ASP A 331 -10.10 4.16 5.62
N SER A 332 -9.43 5.24 5.18
CA SER A 332 -7.97 5.34 5.12
C SER A 332 -7.34 6.09 6.30
N PHE A 333 -8.13 6.51 7.29
CA PHE A 333 -7.69 7.30 8.44
C PHE A 333 -7.46 6.42 9.67
N VAL A 334 -6.39 6.75 10.41
CA VAL A 334 -6.16 6.30 11.78
C VAL A 334 -6.18 7.52 12.68
N PHE A 335 -7.01 7.51 13.71
CA PHE A 335 -7.11 8.58 14.70
C PHE A 335 -6.53 8.12 16.04
N VAL A 336 -5.64 8.92 16.62
CA VAL A 336 -5.02 8.67 17.94
C VAL A 336 -5.34 9.80 18.90
N ASP A 337 -5.84 9.43 20.07
CA ASP A 337 -6.30 10.36 21.11
C ASP A 337 -6.14 9.70 22.48
N ASP A 338 -5.87 10.48 23.53
CA ASP A 338 -5.78 9.97 24.90
C ASP A 338 -7.15 9.82 25.57
N SER A 339 -8.10 10.70 25.20
CA SER A 339 -9.45 10.74 25.73
C SER A 339 -10.27 9.55 25.27
N ALA A 340 -10.63 8.69 26.24
CA ALA A 340 -11.52 7.55 26.00
C ALA A 340 -12.87 7.98 25.43
N LEU A 341 -13.36 9.16 25.86
CA LEU A 341 -14.63 9.72 25.41
C LEU A 341 -14.57 10.12 23.94
N GLU A 342 -13.54 10.87 23.52
CA GLU A 342 -13.37 11.26 22.12
C GLU A 342 -13.16 10.03 21.24
N CYS A 343 -12.33 9.07 21.69
CA CYS A 343 -12.14 7.81 20.98
C CYS A 343 -13.47 7.08 20.73
N GLU A 344 -14.31 6.93 21.75
CA GLU A 344 -15.58 6.23 21.62
C GLU A 344 -16.59 6.99 20.76
N LEU A 345 -16.62 8.32 20.89
CA LEU A 345 -17.46 9.16 20.04
C LEU A 345 -17.10 9.01 18.55
N ILE A 346 -15.80 9.00 18.21
CA ILE A 346 -15.36 8.78 16.84
C ILE A 346 -15.73 7.37 16.35
N ARG A 347 -15.60 6.32 17.16
CA ARG A 347 -16.01 4.96 16.77
C ARG A 347 -17.50 4.89 16.42
N GLN A 348 -18.34 5.62 17.14
CA GLN A 348 -19.78 5.64 16.92
C GLN A 348 -20.19 6.47 15.71
N LEU A 349 -19.62 7.68 15.58
CA LEU A 349 -20.01 8.62 14.51
C LEU A 349 -19.34 8.31 13.18
N LEU A 350 -18.09 7.85 13.20
CA LEU A 350 -17.26 7.60 12.02
C LEU A 350 -16.67 6.16 12.07
N PRO A 351 -17.49 5.10 11.98
CA PRO A 351 -17.05 3.72 12.13
C PRO A 351 -16.01 3.26 11.08
N GLN A 352 -15.81 4.03 10.00
CA GLN A 352 -14.78 3.78 9.00
C GLN A 352 -13.37 4.16 9.48
N VAL A 353 -13.26 5.10 10.43
CA VAL A 353 -11.98 5.56 10.97
C VAL A 353 -11.45 4.53 11.96
N THR A 354 -10.19 4.13 11.80
CA THR A 354 -9.54 3.26 12.78
C THR A 354 -9.10 4.09 13.99
N VAL A 355 -9.66 3.82 15.17
CA VAL A 355 -9.39 4.60 16.39
C VAL A 355 -8.49 3.85 17.35
N MET A 356 -7.34 4.44 17.65
CA MET A 356 -6.37 3.94 18.64
C MET A 356 -6.33 4.89 19.84
N GLN A 357 -6.45 4.36 21.05
CA GLN A 357 -6.32 5.17 22.25
C GLN A 357 -4.87 5.15 22.75
N VAL A 358 -4.36 6.29 23.22
CA VAL A 358 -3.06 6.34 23.92
C VAL A 358 -3.08 5.36 25.10
N PRO A 359 -2.11 4.43 25.20
CA PRO A 359 -2.11 3.44 26.25
C PRO A 359 -1.79 4.09 27.61
N ARG A 360 -2.46 3.61 28.66
CA ARG A 360 -2.20 4.05 30.05
C ARG A 360 -0.73 3.87 30.47
N LYS A 361 -0.07 2.86 29.90
CA LYS A 361 1.36 2.61 30.08
C LYS A 361 2.13 3.23 28.93
N LEU A 362 2.74 4.39 29.16
CA LEU A 362 3.39 5.17 28.09
C LEU A 362 4.55 4.44 27.40
N HIS A 363 5.18 3.44 28.03
CA HIS A 363 6.18 2.61 27.34
C HIS A 363 5.59 1.74 26.21
N GLU A 364 4.27 1.61 26.14
CA GLU A 364 3.56 0.92 25.05
C GLU A 364 3.18 1.88 23.90
N LEU A 365 3.30 3.20 24.09
CA LEU A 365 2.93 4.21 23.10
C LEU A 365 3.83 4.20 21.85
N PRO A 366 5.18 4.18 21.93
CA PRO A 366 6.02 4.17 20.73
C PRO A 366 5.71 3.03 19.75
N PRO A 367 5.57 1.75 20.17
CA PRO A 367 5.26 0.68 19.25
C PRO A 367 3.78 0.64 18.81
N LEU A 368 2.88 1.46 19.37
CA LEU A 368 1.43 1.43 19.10
C LEU A 368 1.12 1.37 17.60
N LEU A 369 1.72 2.28 16.82
CA LEU A 369 1.43 2.42 15.38
C LEU A 369 2.11 1.37 14.50
N LEU A 370 3.15 0.68 15.01
CA LEU A 370 3.91 -0.32 14.27
C LEU A 370 3.42 -1.75 14.55
N ARG A 371 2.59 -1.93 15.58
CA ARG A 371 2.14 -3.25 16.03
C ARG A 371 1.20 -3.92 15.05
N ASP A 372 0.24 -3.20 14.48
CA ASP A 372 -0.90 -3.79 13.76
C ASP A 372 -0.75 -3.80 12.23
N GLY A 373 0.27 -3.12 11.69
CA GLY A 373 0.53 -3.10 10.25
C GLY A 373 -0.47 -2.26 9.44
N LEU A 374 -1.18 -1.34 10.11
CA LEU A 374 -2.19 -0.49 9.49
C LEU A 374 -1.67 0.31 8.29
N PHE A 375 -0.39 0.67 8.31
CA PHE A 375 0.28 1.48 7.28
C PHE A 375 1.21 0.65 6.37
N ASP A 376 1.06 -0.68 6.37
CA ASP A 376 1.90 -1.55 5.54
C ASP A 376 1.46 -1.49 4.08
N THR A 377 2.40 -1.09 3.21
CA THR A 377 2.22 -1.01 1.76
C THR A 377 3.29 -1.88 1.09
N LEU A 378 2.93 -2.50 -0.05
CA LEU A 378 3.85 -3.38 -0.79
C LEU A 378 4.88 -2.61 -1.61
N SER A 379 4.61 -1.34 -1.89
CA SER A 379 5.55 -0.42 -2.53
C SER A 379 5.64 0.87 -1.72
N VAL A 380 6.88 1.36 -1.57
CA VAL A 380 7.18 2.75 -1.22
C VAL A 380 7.82 3.34 -2.46
N THR A 381 7.11 4.22 -3.14
CA THR A 381 7.62 4.91 -4.33
C THR A 381 8.27 6.23 -3.95
N GLY A 382 9.19 6.74 -4.78
CA GLY A 382 9.82 8.05 -4.54
C GLY A 382 8.80 9.19 -4.40
N GLU A 383 7.61 9.05 -4.99
CA GLU A 383 6.50 9.99 -4.81
C GLU A 383 5.90 9.97 -3.39
N ASP A 384 5.93 8.83 -2.70
CA ASP A 384 5.41 8.70 -1.32
C ASP A 384 6.22 9.60 -0.37
N SER A 385 7.53 9.78 -0.61
CA SER A 385 8.37 10.73 0.15
C SER A 385 8.06 12.21 -0.11
N ARG A 386 7.44 12.52 -1.26
CA ARG A 386 7.04 13.88 -1.66
C ARG A 386 5.57 14.17 -1.35
N ARG A 387 4.79 13.16 -0.93
CA ARG A 387 3.33 13.24 -0.76
C ARG A 387 2.90 14.35 0.19
N THR A 388 3.58 14.51 1.31
CA THR A 388 3.29 15.57 2.29
C THR A 388 3.45 16.96 1.66
N ARG A 389 4.54 17.21 0.92
CA ARG A 389 4.74 18.51 0.22
C ARG A 389 3.66 18.77 -0.81
N LEU A 390 3.23 17.75 -1.54
CA LEU A 390 2.16 17.90 -2.53
C LEU A 390 0.83 18.35 -1.92
N TYR A 391 0.48 17.85 -0.74
CA TYR A 391 -0.72 18.30 -0.03
C TYR A 391 -0.54 19.71 0.54
N GLN A 392 0.67 20.06 0.99
CA GLN A 392 0.96 21.43 1.42
C GLN A 392 0.83 22.44 0.28
N ASP A 393 1.37 22.11 -0.89
CA ASP A 393 1.23 22.93 -2.09
C ASP A 393 -0.24 23.03 -2.50
N GLN A 394 -1.00 21.93 -2.41
CA GLN A 394 -2.44 21.93 -2.68
C GLN A 394 -3.20 22.84 -1.71
N ARG A 395 -2.85 22.83 -0.41
CA ARG A 395 -3.45 23.72 0.58
C ARG A 395 -3.14 25.19 0.29
N GLN A 396 -1.89 25.51 -0.06
CA GLN A 396 -1.52 26.86 -0.50
C GLN A 396 -2.30 27.26 -1.77
N ARG A 397 -2.48 26.34 -2.72
CA ARG A 397 -3.28 26.57 -3.93
C ARG A 397 -4.76 26.83 -3.59
N GLU A 398 -5.34 26.14 -2.63
CA GLU A 398 -6.72 26.38 -2.19
C GLU A 398 -6.89 27.71 -1.46
N GLN A 399 -5.91 28.11 -0.64
CA GLN A 399 -5.86 29.44 -0.03
C GLN A 399 -5.73 30.54 -1.07
N LEU A 400 -4.99 30.29 -2.15
CA LEU A 400 -4.92 31.20 -3.30
C LEU A 400 -6.23 31.19 -4.10
N ARG A 401 -6.86 30.04 -4.30
CA ARG A 401 -8.14 29.92 -5.01
C ARG A 401 -9.27 30.67 -4.30
N SER A 402 -9.33 30.61 -2.97
CA SER A 402 -10.32 31.37 -2.18
C SER A 402 -10.09 32.89 -2.24
N ALA A 403 -8.89 33.33 -2.64
CA ALA A 403 -8.55 34.73 -2.84
C ALA A 403 -8.83 35.26 -4.27
N VAL A 404 -9.19 34.41 -5.24
CA VAL A 404 -9.42 34.80 -6.65
C VAL A 404 -10.92 34.76 -7.00
N HIS A 405 -11.40 35.74 -7.78
CA HIS A 405 -12.82 35.93 -8.08
C HIS A 405 -13.39 35.00 -9.19
N SER A 406 -12.55 34.34 -10.00
CA SER A 406 -12.99 33.42 -11.07
C SER A 406 -12.11 32.17 -11.21
N ILE A 407 -12.72 31.05 -11.64
CA ILE A 407 -12.01 29.77 -11.88
C ILE A 407 -11.02 29.87 -13.05
N GLU A 408 -11.32 30.70 -14.05
CA GLU A 408 -10.48 30.85 -15.24
C GLU A 408 -9.20 31.64 -14.93
N ASP A 409 -9.31 32.69 -14.10
CA ASP A 409 -8.15 33.44 -13.63
C ASP A 409 -7.24 32.58 -12.74
N TYR A 410 -7.84 31.73 -11.91
CA TYR A 410 -7.09 30.75 -11.14
C TYR A 410 -6.34 29.77 -12.05
N LEU A 411 -7.01 29.16 -13.03
CA LEU A 411 -6.37 28.20 -13.96
C LEU A 411 -5.25 28.85 -14.78
N ARG A 412 -5.41 30.11 -15.20
CA ARG A 412 -4.36 30.87 -15.89
C ARG A 412 -3.16 31.14 -14.98
N SER A 413 -3.41 31.47 -13.71
CA SER A 413 -2.35 31.73 -12.72
C SER A 413 -1.49 30.51 -12.38
N LEU A 414 -1.98 29.29 -12.65
CA LEU A 414 -1.21 28.06 -12.41
C LEU A 414 -0.08 27.86 -13.43
N GLU A 415 -0.16 28.49 -14.60
CA GLU A 415 0.82 28.33 -15.70
C GLU A 415 1.09 26.84 -15.98
N THR A 416 0.02 26.05 -16.15
CA THR A 416 0.12 24.59 -16.28
C THR A 416 0.69 24.20 -17.64
N VAL A 417 1.73 23.38 -17.62
CA VAL A 417 2.37 22.80 -18.81
C VAL A 417 2.20 21.28 -18.77
N ALA A 418 1.78 20.70 -19.89
CA ALA A 418 1.52 19.28 -20.04
C ALA A 418 2.29 18.70 -21.23
N ARG A 419 2.82 17.48 -21.07
CA ARG A 419 3.42 16.71 -22.16
C ARG A 419 2.68 15.39 -22.30
N ILE A 420 2.24 15.09 -23.53
CA ILE A 420 1.44 13.92 -23.88
C ILE A 420 2.17 13.12 -24.97
N HIS A 421 2.70 11.96 -24.60
CA HIS A 421 3.54 11.14 -25.45
C HIS A 421 3.14 9.66 -25.38
N ARG A 422 3.68 8.83 -26.29
CA ARG A 422 3.52 7.36 -26.22
C ARG A 422 4.37 6.86 -25.06
N ALA A 423 3.80 6.01 -24.21
CA ALA A 423 4.47 5.49 -23.03
C ALA A 423 5.70 4.65 -23.41
N ASP A 424 6.77 4.82 -22.64
CA ASP A 424 7.98 4.01 -22.78
C ASP A 424 8.11 2.95 -21.67
N ASN A 425 9.09 2.05 -21.82
CA ASN A 425 9.34 0.99 -20.83
C ASN A 425 9.77 1.51 -19.44
N GLY A 426 10.33 2.71 -19.36
CA GLY A 426 10.69 3.36 -18.09
C GLY A 426 9.46 3.84 -17.30
N GLU A 427 8.35 4.13 -17.99
CA GLU A 427 7.10 4.58 -17.37
C GLU A 427 6.20 3.43 -16.88
N VAL A 428 6.50 2.18 -17.26
CA VAL A 428 5.71 0.98 -16.93
C VAL A 428 5.36 0.86 -15.44
N PRO A 429 6.31 0.94 -14.49
CA PRO A 429 6.00 0.76 -13.07
C PRO A 429 4.99 1.81 -12.59
N ARG A 430 5.12 3.04 -13.12
CA ARG A 430 4.26 4.16 -12.75
C ARG A 430 2.86 4.03 -13.34
N ILE A 431 2.75 3.63 -14.60
CA ILE A 431 1.47 3.40 -15.27
C ILE A 431 0.69 2.29 -14.56
N ALA A 432 1.33 1.15 -14.30
CA ALA A 432 0.73 0.05 -13.55
C ALA A 432 0.24 0.52 -12.17
N GLN A 433 1.08 1.26 -11.43
CA GLN A 433 0.70 1.83 -10.15
C GLN A 433 -0.53 2.76 -10.23
N LEU A 434 -0.61 3.63 -11.24
CA LEU A 434 -1.77 4.51 -11.43
C LEU A 434 -3.04 3.73 -11.72
N THR A 435 -2.97 2.69 -12.56
CA THR A 435 -4.11 1.82 -12.82
C THR A 435 -4.57 1.12 -11.56
N GLN A 436 -3.68 0.78 -10.63
CA GLN A 436 -4.00 0.12 -9.36
C GLN A 436 -4.57 1.09 -8.30
N LYS A 437 -4.05 2.31 -8.22
CA LYS A 437 -4.38 3.25 -7.12
C LYS A 437 -5.51 4.23 -7.46
N THR A 438 -5.82 4.46 -8.73
CA THR A 438 -6.78 5.50 -9.15
C THR A 438 -8.22 4.97 -9.19
N ASN A 439 -9.08 5.51 -8.33
CA ASN A 439 -10.48 5.10 -8.21
C ASN A 439 -11.49 6.20 -8.55
N GLN A 440 -11.07 7.47 -8.43
CA GLN A 440 -11.94 8.63 -8.49
C GLN A 440 -12.17 9.11 -9.93
N PHE A 441 -11.10 9.19 -10.73
CA PHE A 441 -11.16 9.47 -12.16
C PHE A 441 -10.56 8.26 -12.87
N ASN A 442 -11.35 7.21 -12.96
CA ASN A 442 -11.03 6.00 -13.72
C ASN A 442 -12.35 5.48 -14.31
N LEU A 443 -12.48 5.56 -15.63
CA LEU A 443 -13.75 5.33 -16.31
C LEU A 443 -14.14 3.85 -16.38
N THR A 444 -13.18 2.93 -16.32
CA THR A 444 -13.45 1.48 -16.38
C THR A 444 -12.99 0.72 -15.14
N THR A 445 -12.13 1.32 -14.31
CA THR A 445 -11.53 0.70 -13.10
C THR A 445 -10.73 -0.58 -13.34
N ARG A 446 -10.36 -0.84 -14.61
CA ARG A 446 -9.46 -1.94 -14.99
C ARG A 446 -8.09 -1.74 -14.35
N ARG A 447 -7.51 -2.84 -13.85
CA ARG A 447 -6.24 -2.86 -13.11
C ARG A 447 -5.22 -3.67 -13.90
N TYR A 448 -4.05 -3.08 -14.12
CA TYR A 448 -3.00 -3.71 -14.89
C TYR A 448 -1.75 -3.90 -14.05
N SER A 449 -1.12 -5.05 -14.23
CA SER A 449 0.23 -5.31 -13.72
C SER A 449 1.26 -4.63 -14.62
N GLU A 450 2.51 -4.53 -14.15
CA GLU A 450 3.61 -4.07 -15.01
C GLU A 450 3.78 -4.93 -16.26
N GLN A 451 3.50 -6.23 -16.15
CA GLN A 451 3.58 -7.15 -17.29
C GLN A 451 2.50 -6.85 -18.33
N ASP A 452 1.28 -6.56 -17.91
CA ASP A 452 0.19 -6.20 -18.83
C ASP A 452 0.52 -4.90 -19.57
N ILE A 453 1.05 -3.89 -18.86
CA ILE A 453 1.47 -2.62 -19.49
C ILE A 453 2.63 -2.83 -20.48
N ARG A 454 3.62 -3.67 -20.14
CA ARG A 454 4.70 -4.02 -21.09
C ARG A 454 4.15 -4.72 -22.32
N ALA A 455 3.18 -5.62 -22.16
CA ALA A 455 2.54 -6.29 -23.27
C ALA A 455 1.80 -5.28 -24.17
N PHE A 456 1.07 -4.33 -23.59
CA PHE A 456 0.41 -3.26 -24.34
C PHE A 456 1.38 -2.33 -25.08
N ILE A 457 2.50 -1.98 -24.46
CA ILE A 457 3.53 -1.14 -25.11
C ILE A 457 4.21 -1.89 -26.27
N ALA A 458 4.33 -3.22 -26.19
CA ALA A 458 4.97 -4.05 -27.21
C ALA A 458 4.03 -4.45 -28.36
N ASP A 459 2.72 -4.26 -28.23
CA ASP A 459 1.72 -4.61 -29.22
C ASP A 459 1.50 -3.45 -30.22
N GLU A 460 1.59 -3.74 -31.51
CA GLU A 460 1.43 -2.72 -32.56
C GLU A 460 -0.01 -2.21 -32.67
N ASP A 461 -0.99 -3.04 -32.29
CA ASP A 461 -2.41 -2.70 -32.30
C ASP A 461 -2.89 -2.06 -31.00
N VAL A 462 -1.97 -1.72 -30.09
CA VAL A 462 -2.27 -1.03 -28.83
C VAL A 462 -1.48 0.27 -28.74
N GLU A 463 -2.17 1.32 -28.30
CA GLU A 463 -1.58 2.62 -28.00
C GLU A 463 -1.73 2.92 -26.51
N VAL A 464 -0.61 3.15 -25.83
CA VAL A 464 -0.57 3.61 -24.44
C VAL A 464 -0.04 5.03 -24.44
N PHE A 465 -0.89 6.01 -24.15
CA PHE A 465 -0.47 7.40 -23.98
C PHE A 465 -0.30 7.72 -22.50
N SER A 466 0.79 8.41 -22.18
CA SER A 466 1.06 8.97 -20.85
C SER A 466 0.94 10.49 -20.89
N LEU A 467 0.42 11.04 -19.80
CA LEU A 467 0.35 12.49 -19.56
C LEU A 467 1.23 12.82 -18.37
N THR A 468 2.21 13.67 -18.60
CA THR A 468 3.00 14.33 -17.56
C THR A 468 2.62 15.80 -17.49
N ALA A 469 2.59 16.39 -16.29
CA ALA A 469 2.26 17.80 -16.12
C ALA A 469 3.14 18.47 -15.07
N ARG A 470 3.24 19.79 -15.15
CA ARG A 470 3.88 20.67 -14.15
C ARG A 470 3.12 21.99 -14.06
N ASP A 471 3.19 22.63 -12.90
CA ASP A 471 2.69 24.00 -12.70
C ASP A 471 3.78 24.87 -12.07
N ARG A 472 3.49 26.16 -11.83
CA ARG A 472 4.47 27.09 -11.23
C ARG A 472 5.00 26.69 -9.85
N PHE A 473 4.34 25.75 -9.17
CA PHE A 473 4.70 25.34 -7.81
C PHE A 473 5.58 24.09 -7.81
N ASP A 474 5.21 23.03 -8.54
CA ASP A 474 6.06 21.83 -8.71
C ASP A 474 5.63 21.00 -9.95
N SER A 475 6.46 20.03 -10.29
CA SER A 475 6.11 18.96 -11.23
C SER A 475 4.99 18.09 -10.66
N LEU A 476 3.94 17.89 -11.47
CA LEU A 476 2.87 16.94 -11.18
C LEU A 476 3.29 15.49 -11.49
N GLY A 477 4.36 15.30 -12.25
CA GLY A 477 4.82 13.99 -12.71
C GLY A 477 3.84 13.35 -13.70
N LEU A 478 3.90 12.03 -13.85
CA LEU A 478 2.96 11.26 -14.66
C LEU A 478 1.62 11.18 -13.91
N VAL A 479 0.61 11.82 -14.49
CA VAL A 479 -0.70 12.04 -13.89
C VAL A 479 -1.86 11.47 -14.69
N GLY A 480 -1.65 11.03 -15.94
CA GLY A 480 -2.71 10.47 -16.77
C GLY A 480 -2.25 9.34 -17.67
N VAL A 481 -3.17 8.42 -17.93
CA VAL A 481 -2.97 7.25 -18.79
C VAL A 481 -4.20 7.03 -19.65
N LEU A 482 -3.99 6.81 -20.95
CA LEU A 482 -5.00 6.38 -21.90
C LEU A 482 -4.50 5.13 -22.63
N VAL A 483 -5.23 4.02 -22.50
CA VAL A 483 -4.97 2.76 -23.23
C VAL A 483 -6.03 2.59 -24.30
N VAL A 484 -5.60 2.36 -25.53
CA VAL A 484 -6.46 2.27 -26.71
C VAL A 484 -6.08 1.04 -27.52
N PHE A 485 -7.06 0.22 -27.86
CA PHE A 485 -6.91 -0.89 -28.82
C PHE A 485 -7.36 -0.42 -30.20
N ILE A 486 -6.62 -0.78 -31.24
CA ILE A 486 -6.87 -0.37 -32.62
C ILE A 486 -7.31 -1.57 -33.42
N GLU A 487 -8.42 -1.42 -34.13
CA GLU A 487 -8.98 -2.44 -35.02
C GLU A 487 -9.33 -1.76 -36.35
N GLY A 488 -8.38 -1.78 -37.30
CA GLY A 488 -8.53 -1.08 -38.58
C GLY A 488 -8.63 0.44 -38.41
N THR A 489 -9.76 1.04 -38.78
CA THR A 489 -10.03 2.49 -38.64
C THR A 489 -10.82 2.82 -37.36
N GLU A 490 -11.07 1.83 -36.51
CA GLU A 490 -11.73 2.02 -35.22
C GLU A 490 -10.73 1.95 -34.06
N ALA A 491 -10.87 2.85 -33.10
CA ALA A 491 -10.10 2.86 -31.85
C ALA A 491 -11.04 2.63 -30.66
N ARG A 492 -10.77 1.60 -29.86
CA ARG A 492 -11.48 1.31 -28.62
C ARG A 492 -10.66 1.76 -27.42
N VAL A 493 -11.12 2.82 -26.75
CA VAL A 493 -10.57 3.26 -25.46
C VAL A 493 -10.91 2.20 -24.42
N ASP A 494 -9.88 1.53 -23.93
CA ASP A 494 -10.00 0.54 -22.88
C ASP A 494 -9.98 1.18 -21.49
N SER A 495 -9.02 2.07 -21.26
CA SER A 495 -8.80 2.67 -19.95
C SER A 495 -8.42 4.12 -20.11
N PHE A 496 -9.14 5.00 -19.41
CA PHE A 496 -8.74 6.39 -19.25
C PHE A 496 -8.85 6.77 -17.78
N LEU A 497 -7.74 7.25 -17.22
CA LEU A 497 -7.64 7.60 -15.82
C LEU A 497 -6.72 8.79 -15.60
N LEU A 498 -7.00 9.52 -14.53
CA LEU A 498 -6.19 10.63 -14.06
C LEU A 498 -6.01 10.51 -12.56
N SER A 499 -4.78 10.73 -12.11
CA SER A 499 -4.50 10.93 -10.70
C SER A 499 -5.26 12.15 -10.16
N CYS A 500 -5.56 12.15 -8.87
CA CYS A 500 -6.24 13.28 -8.20
C CYS A 500 -5.53 14.63 -8.40
N ARG A 501 -4.21 14.62 -8.67
CA ARG A 501 -3.39 15.82 -8.89
C ARG A 501 -3.72 16.57 -10.19
N ALA A 502 -4.31 15.89 -11.16
CA ALA A 502 -4.70 16.47 -12.45
C ALA A 502 -6.15 16.98 -12.47
N LEU A 503 -6.96 16.66 -11.47
CA LEU A 503 -8.40 16.98 -11.48
C LEU A 503 -8.66 18.47 -11.33
N GLY A 504 -9.69 18.94 -12.04
CA GLY A 504 -10.11 20.34 -12.02
C GLY A 504 -9.22 21.29 -12.82
N ARG A 505 -8.24 20.77 -13.57
CA ARG A 505 -7.29 21.56 -14.39
C ARG A 505 -7.59 21.52 -15.90
N ARG A 506 -8.67 20.85 -16.31
CA ARG A 506 -8.99 20.56 -17.72
C ARG A 506 -7.90 19.77 -18.46
N LEU A 507 -7.05 19.05 -17.72
CA LEU A 507 -6.02 18.17 -18.27
C LEU A 507 -6.66 16.94 -18.95
N GLU A 508 -7.81 16.51 -18.45
CA GLU A 508 -8.66 15.48 -19.04
C GLU A 508 -9.10 15.83 -20.46
N LEU A 509 -9.49 17.09 -20.68
CA LEU A 509 -9.94 17.58 -21.98
C LEU A 509 -8.75 17.69 -22.95
N ALA A 510 -7.63 18.23 -22.47
CA ALA A 510 -6.40 18.35 -23.24
C ALA A 510 -5.87 16.98 -23.70
N MET A 511 -5.86 15.98 -22.81
CA MET A 511 -5.36 14.65 -23.11
C MET A 511 -6.21 13.95 -24.17
N ILE A 512 -7.55 13.90 -23.99
CA ILE A 512 -8.42 13.26 -24.99
C ILE A 512 -8.36 13.98 -26.34
N ALA A 513 -8.38 15.32 -26.35
CA ALA A 513 -8.29 16.07 -27.60
C ALA A 513 -6.99 15.78 -28.36
N ARG A 514 -5.84 15.80 -27.66
CA ARG A 514 -4.53 15.52 -28.28
C ARG A 514 -4.39 14.07 -28.72
N CYS A 515 -4.84 13.11 -27.92
CA CYS A 515 -4.74 11.69 -28.26
C CYS A 515 -5.64 11.32 -29.45
N LEU A 516 -6.88 11.80 -29.50
CA LEU A 516 -7.77 11.57 -30.65
C LEU A 516 -7.19 12.20 -31.94
N ALA A 517 -6.59 13.38 -31.84
CA ALA A 517 -5.90 14.01 -32.97
C ALA A 517 -4.69 13.17 -33.43
N LYS A 518 -3.82 12.71 -32.51
CA LYS A 518 -2.68 11.83 -32.82
C LYS A 518 -3.15 10.50 -33.46
N LEU A 519 -4.19 9.87 -32.93
CA LEU A 519 -4.75 8.62 -33.47
C LEU A 519 -5.26 8.79 -34.91
N ARG A 520 -5.97 9.89 -35.19
CA ARG A 520 -6.43 10.18 -36.56
C ARG A 520 -5.25 10.44 -37.51
N GLU A 521 -4.31 11.29 -37.10
CA GLU A 521 -3.18 11.70 -37.94
C GLU A 521 -2.21 10.55 -38.23
N GLN A 522 -1.89 9.73 -37.22
CA GLN A 522 -0.85 8.72 -37.32
C GLN A 522 -1.38 7.33 -37.69
N ARG A 523 -2.62 7.01 -37.30
CA ARG A 523 -3.20 5.66 -37.46
C ARG A 523 -4.46 5.64 -38.35
N GLY A 524 -4.91 6.80 -38.85
CA GLY A 524 -6.06 6.87 -39.74
C GLY A 524 -7.40 6.51 -39.07
N ILE A 525 -7.50 6.68 -37.75
CA ILE A 525 -8.71 6.36 -37.00
C ILE A 525 -9.83 7.34 -37.34
N GLU A 526 -11.01 6.80 -37.66
CA GLU A 526 -12.22 7.55 -37.99
C GLU A 526 -13.26 7.48 -36.87
N ILE A 527 -13.31 6.36 -36.14
CA ILE A 527 -14.30 6.09 -35.10
C ILE A 527 -13.58 5.79 -33.79
N SER A 528 -13.97 6.46 -32.70
CA SER A 528 -13.54 6.09 -31.35
C SER A 528 -14.71 5.55 -30.54
N ARG A 529 -14.52 4.39 -29.92
CA ARG A 529 -15.44 3.76 -28.98
C ARG A 529 -14.87 3.85 -27.57
N ALA A 530 -15.72 4.06 -26.58
CA ALA A 530 -15.30 4.11 -25.18
C ALA A 530 -16.35 3.47 -24.28
N GLU A 531 -15.92 3.08 -23.07
CA GLU A 531 -16.79 2.48 -22.07
C GLU A 531 -16.71 3.24 -20.74
N TYR A 532 -17.81 3.22 -20.00
CA TYR A 532 -17.88 3.61 -18.59
C TYR A 532 -18.42 2.44 -17.77
N LEU A 533 -17.65 1.99 -16.78
CA LEU A 533 -18.05 0.97 -15.81
C LEU A 533 -18.29 1.65 -14.45
N PRO A 534 -19.55 1.82 -14.02
CA PRO A 534 -19.89 2.53 -12.81
C PRO A 534 -19.47 1.78 -11.54
N THR A 535 -18.97 2.53 -10.57
CA THR A 535 -18.66 2.10 -9.21
C THR A 535 -19.07 3.21 -8.24
N ALA A 536 -19.16 2.90 -6.94
CA ALA A 536 -19.43 3.91 -5.93
C ALA A 536 -18.36 5.03 -5.89
N ARG A 537 -17.13 4.77 -6.36
CA ARG A 537 -15.98 5.68 -6.26
C ARG A 537 -15.74 6.54 -7.50
N ASN A 538 -16.24 6.15 -8.67
CA ASN A 538 -16.05 6.88 -9.94
C ASN A 538 -17.34 7.55 -10.47
N ALA A 539 -18.35 7.72 -9.61
CA ALA A 539 -19.62 8.35 -10.00
C ALA A 539 -19.45 9.78 -10.55
N GLN A 540 -18.43 10.51 -10.09
CA GLN A 540 -18.15 11.88 -10.52
C GLN A 540 -17.73 12.02 -11.99
N VAL A 541 -17.36 10.92 -12.67
CA VAL A 541 -16.93 10.93 -14.08
C VAL A 541 -17.92 10.30 -15.04
N ALA A 542 -19.15 9.98 -14.57
CA ALA A 542 -20.17 9.34 -15.39
C ALA A 542 -20.47 10.13 -16.68
N ASP A 543 -20.48 11.46 -16.59
CA ASP A 543 -20.81 12.36 -17.72
C ASP A 543 -19.57 12.79 -18.53
N PHE A 544 -18.40 12.21 -18.26
CA PHE A 544 -17.18 12.63 -18.93
C PHE A 544 -17.23 12.40 -20.44
N TRP A 545 -17.56 11.18 -20.90
CA TRP A 545 -17.60 10.86 -22.34
C TRP A 545 -18.58 11.76 -23.12
N PRO A 546 -19.83 11.98 -22.66
CA PRO A 546 -20.73 12.98 -23.24
C PRO A 546 -20.12 14.38 -23.30
N SER A 547 -19.43 14.83 -22.26
CA SER A 547 -18.83 16.18 -22.20
C SER A 547 -17.75 16.42 -23.27
N VAL A 548 -17.11 15.34 -23.76
CA VAL A 548 -16.12 15.38 -24.85
C VAL A 548 -16.68 14.88 -26.18
N GLY A 549 -18.00 14.94 -26.37
CA GLY A 549 -18.65 14.72 -27.66
C GLY A 549 -18.84 13.26 -28.06
N PHE A 550 -18.75 12.32 -27.12
CA PHE A 550 -19.17 10.94 -27.39
C PHE A 550 -20.67 10.77 -27.17
N SER A 551 -21.32 10.04 -28.06
CA SER A 551 -22.75 9.70 -27.98
C SER A 551 -22.93 8.28 -27.44
N VAL A 552 -23.98 8.08 -26.63
CA VAL A 552 -24.32 6.75 -26.09
C VAL A 552 -24.76 5.83 -27.23
N THR A 553 -24.18 4.63 -27.31
CA THR A 553 -24.55 3.61 -28.28
C THR A 553 -25.25 2.40 -27.65
N GLY A 554 -25.21 2.27 -26.32
CA GLY A 554 -25.95 1.24 -25.59
C GLY A 554 -25.51 1.08 -24.15
N THR A 555 -26.31 0.36 -23.38
CA THR A 555 -26.02 -0.06 -22.00
C THR A 555 -26.10 -1.58 -21.92
N ALA A 556 -24.99 -2.24 -21.56
CA ALA A 556 -24.91 -3.70 -21.43
C ALA A 556 -23.90 -4.05 -20.32
N ASP A 557 -24.10 -5.19 -19.65
CA ASP A 557 -23.19 -5.75 -18.63
C ASP A 557 -22.86 -4.79 -17.47
N GLY A 558 -23.82 -3.94 -17.10
CA GLY A 558 -23.64 -2.95 -16.03
C GLY A 558 -22.82 -1.71 -16.43
N GLY A 559 -22.39 -1.59 -17.69
CA GLY A 559 -21.66 -0.44 -18.22
C GLY A 559 -22.40 0.34 -19.31
N THR A 560 -21.92 1.56 -19.60
CA THR A 560 -22.40 2.39 -20.73
C THR A 560 -21.35 2.46 -21.82
N ARG A 561 -21.75 2.21 -23.06
CA ARG A 561 -20.89 2.27 -24.25
C ARG A 561 -21.15 3.56 -25.03
N TYR A 562 -20.07 4.14 -25.52
CA TYR A 562 -20.06 5.42 -26.21
C TYR A 562 -19.31 5.34 -27.53
N MET A 563 -19.67 6.20 -28.48
CA MET A 563 -19.01 6.34 -29.77
C MET A 563 -18.90 7.80 -30.17
N ARG A 564 -17.77 8.16 -30.79
CA ARG A 564 -17.52 9.47 -31.39
C ARG A 564 -16.90 9.30 -32.77
N LEU A 565 -17.40 10.03 -33.74
CA LEU A 565 -16.71 10.24 -35.02
C LEU A 565 -15.58 11.24 -34.79
N ILE A 566 -14.37 10.88 -35.22
CA ILE A 566 -13.20 11.75 -35.07
C ILE A 566 -13.19 12.70 -36.25
N ASP A 567 -14.03 13.72 -36.23
CA ASP A 567 -14.09 14.76 -37.25
C ASP A 567 -12.97 15.77 -36.96
N GLY A 568 -12.23 16.25 -37.97
CA GLY A 568 -11.07 17.14 -37.79
C GLY A 568 -11.33 18.48 -37.08
N HIS A 569 -12.56 18.72 -36.58
CA HIS A 569 -12.87 19.79 -35.66
C HIS A 569 -12.60 19.33 -34.23
N ALA A 570 -11.49 19.81 -33.67
CA ALA A 570 -11.29 19.84 -32.22
C ALA A 570 -12.25 20.87 -31.60
N GLY A 571 -13.56 20.58 -31.60
CA GLY A 571 -14.54 21.29 -30.80
C GLY A 571 -14.26 20.99 -29.33
N GLY A 572 -13.32 21.72 -28.74
CA GLY A 572 -12.91 21.59 -27.36
C GLY A 572 -13.03 22.93 -26.65
N THR A 573 -13.64 22.91 -25.47
CA THR A 573 -13.61 24.02 -24.51
C THR A 573 -12.18 24.54 -24.35
N PRO A 574 -11.93 25.87 -24.33
CA PRO A 574 -10.58 26.42 -24.17
C PRO A 574 -9.85 25.79 -22.98
N THR A 575 -8.67 25.22 -23.24
CA THR A 575 -7.77 24.73 -22.21
C THR A 575 -6.76 25.82 -21.88
N PHE A 576 -6.55 26.10 -20.60
CA PHE A 576 -5.50 27.01 -20.11
C PHE A 576 -4.17 26.26 -19.89
N VAL A 577 -4.03 25.10 -20.56
CA VAL A 577 -2.89 24.19 -20.44
C VAL A 577 -2.04 24.36 -21.69
N THR A 578 -0.75 24.67 -21.48
CA THR A 578 0.22 24.67 -22.57
C THR A 578 0.67 23.24 -22.84
N ILE A 579 0.48 22.73 -24.05
CA ILE A 579 0.98 21.40 -24.44
C ILE A 579 2.40 21.57 -24.99
N GLU A 580 3.39 20.94 -24.36
CA GLU A 580 4.72 20.75 -24.93
C GLU A 580 4.63 19.63 -25.97
N ASP A 581 4.96 19.94 -27.22
CA ASP A 581 5.11 18.94 -28.27
C ASP A 581 6.43 18.17 -28.09
N ASP A 582 6.44 16.92 -28.52
CA ASP A 582 7.59 16.00 -28.47
C ASP A 582 8.76 16.46 -29.36
#